data_AF-X1FWM0-F1
#
_entry.id   AF-X1FWM0-F1
#
_cell.length_a   1.000
_cell.length_b   1.000
_cell.length_c   1.000
_cell.angle_alpha   90.00
_cell.angle_beta   90.00
_cell.angle_gamma   90.00
#
_symmetry.space_group_name_H-M   'P 1'
#
loop_
_entity.id
_entity.type
_entity.pdbx_description
1 polymer ?
#
loop_
_entity_poly.entity_id
_entity_poly.type
_entity_poly.pdbx_seq_one_letter_code
_entity_poly.pdbx_strand_id
1 'polypeptide(L)' 'MNEKDVRIGMAVRIVDIKTAFGLMVAKKHLKARRMNDVGVVIEMIARHGGEAFAVLHNDKSIAVYSHTEFEPIAKEQKK' A
#
# COMPACT_ATOMS: atom_id res chain seq x y z
N MET A 1 -5.70 -3.76 10.08
CA MET A 1 -6.74 -3.56 9.05
C MET A 1 -6.95 -4.90 8.34
N ASN A 2 -8.17 -5.23 7.90
CA ASN A 2 -8.39 -6.46 7.12
C ASN A 2 -8.22 -6.15 5.63
N GLU A 3 -7.85 -7.14 4.81
CA GLU A 3 -7.63 -6.92 3.37
C GLU A 3 -8.89 -6.40 2.66
N LYS A 4 -10.06 -6.88 3.11
CA LYS A 4 -11.39 -6.47 2.64
C LYS A 4 -11.74 -5.00 2.93
N ASP A 5 -11.04 -4.34 3.84
CA ASP A 5 -11.27 -2.94 4.18
C ASP A 5 -10.54 -1.99 3.22
N VAL A 6 -9.57 -2.50 2.44
CA VAL A 6 -8.75 -1.69 1.55
C VAL A 6 -9.50 -1.43 0.26
N ARG A 7 -9.61 -0.16 -0.14
CA ARG A 7 -10.29 0.26 -1.37
C ARG A 7 -9.38 1.09 -2.26
N ILE A 8 -9.57 0.96 -3.57
CA ILE A 8 -8.94 1.88 -4.54
C ILE A 8 -9.41 3.31 -4.25
N GLY A 9 -8.49 4.27 -4.29
CA GLY A 9 -8.71 5.69 -3.94
C GLY A 9 -8.55 6.00 -2.45
N MET A 10 -8.26 4.99 -1.62
CA MET A 10 -8.02 5.17 -0.19
C MET A 10 -6.64 5.77 0.07
N ALA A 11 -6.60 6.84 0.88
CA ALA A 11 -5.35 7.40 1.38
C ALA A 11 -4.85 6.54 2.55
N VAL A 12 -3.59 6.15 2.48
CA VAL A 12 -2.96 5.27 3.47
C VAL A 12 -1.60 5.82 3.88
N ARG A 13 -1.22 5.56 5.13
CA ARG A 13 0.14 5.80 5.63
C ARG A 13 0.83 4.47 5.80
N ILE A 14 2.05 4.35 5.28
CA ILE A 14 2.87 3.16 5.45
C ILE A 14 3.43 3.18 6.88
N VAL A 15 3.07 2.19 7.69
CA VAL A 15 3.47 2.11 9.10
C VAL A 15 4.51 1.03 9.36
N ASP A 16 4.66 0.09 8.42
CA ASP A 16 5.63 -1.00 8.51
C ASP A 16 6.14 -1.37 7.11
N ILE A 17 7.33 -1.93 7.03
CA ILE A 17 7.88 -2.49 5.79
C ILE A 17 8.44 -3.86 6.14
N LYS A 18 7.63 -4.90 5.92
CA LYS A 18 8.07 -6.27 6.04
C LYS A 18 8.83 -6.66 4.77
N THR A 19 9.85 -7.49 4.93
CA THR A 19 10.49 -8.13 3.78
C THR A 19 9.40 -8.88 3.04
N ALA A 20 9.19 -8.51 1.77
CA ALA A 20 8.08 -8.96 0.96
C ALA A 20 8.29 -10.43 0.54
N PHE A 21 8.25 -11.36 1.51
CA PHE A 21 8.37 -12.79 1.28
C PHE A 21 7.17 -13.24 0.42
N GLY A 22 7.46 -13.78 -0.76
CA GLY A 22 6.43 -14.16 -1.75
C GLY A 22 5.98 -13.03 -2.68
N LEU A 23 6.45 -11.80 -2.48
CA LEU A 23 6.15 -10.68 -3.36
C LEU A 23 7.21 -10.59 -4.46
N MET A 24 7.00 -11.31 -5.57
CA MET A 24 7.77 -11.06 -6.80
C MET A 24 7.38 -9.68 -7.33
N VAL A 25 8.10 -8.67 -6.87
CA VAL A 25 7.95 -7.26 -7.24
C VAL A 25 9.23 -6.87 -7.96
N ALA A 26 9.11 -6.28 -9.16
CA ALA A 26 10.28 -5.86 -9.89
C ALA A 26 11.12 -4.91 -9.01
N LYS A 27 12.44 -5.14 -8.95
CA LYS A 27 13.37 -4.44 -8.05
C LYS A 27 13.24 -2.90 -8.09
N LYS A 28 12.80 -2.34 -9.21
CA LYS A 28 12.50 -0.90 -9.38
C LYS A 28 11.40 -0.37 -8.44
N HIS A 29 10.40 -1.19 -8.11
CA HIS A 29 9.29 -0.82 -7.21
C HIS A 29 9.63 -1.04 -5.73
N LEU A 30 10.65 -1.86 -5.41
CA LEU A 30 11.12 -2.03 -4.04
C LEU A 30 11.79 -0.75 -3.50
N LYS A 31 12.47 0.03 -4.35
CA LYS A 31 13.08 1.31 -3.97
C LYS A 31 12.06 2.40 -3.62
N ALA A 32 10.81 2.23 -4.06
CA ALA A 32 9.73 3.17 -3.77
C ALA A 32 9.06 2.89 -2.41
N ARG A 33 9.41 1.77 -1.73
CA ARG A 33 8.84 1.44 -0.41
C ARG A 33 9.42 2.35 0.67
N ARG A 34 8.56 3.10 1.36
CA ARG A 34 8.98 4.10 2.36
C ARG A 34 8.10 4.06 3.60
N MET A 35 8.74 3.93 4.77
CA MET A 35 8.05 3.94 6.05
C MET A 35 7.65 5.38 6.38
N ASN A 36 6.51 5.55 7.04
CA ASN A 36 5.88 6.83 7.37
C ASN A 36 5.48 7.70 6.17
N ASP A 37 5.60 7.19 4.95
CA ASP A 37 5.14 7.91 3.76
C ASP A 37 3.63 7.72 3.56
N VAL A 38 3.04 8.66 2.84
CA VAL A 38 1.62 8.68 2.52
C VAL A 38 1.43 8.42 1.03
N GLY A 39 0.41 7.64 0.70
CA GLY A 39 0.03 7.42 -0.69
C GLY A 39 -1.43 7.06 -0.83
N VAL A 40 -1.82 6.80 -2.08
CA VAL A 40 -3.17 6.40 -2.44
C VAL A 40 -3.14 5.02 -3.05
N VAL A 41 -4.02 4.13 -2.59
CA VAL A 41 -4.19 2.81 -3.20
C VAL A 41 -4.76 2.99 -4.60
N ILE A 42 -4.06 2.53 -5.62
CA ILE A 42 -4.47 2.66 -7.02
C ILE A 42 -4.90 1.33 -7.65
N GLU A 43 -4.44 0.21 -7.10
CA GLU A 43 -4.71 -1.11 -7.66
C GLU A 43 -4.64 -2.19 -6.57
N MET A 44 -5.51 -3.19 -6.68
CA MET A 44 -5.49 -4.40 -5.86
C MET A 44 -5.00 -5.56 -6.72
N ILE A 45 -3.96 -6.26 -6.26
CA ILE A 45 -3.28 -7.34 -6.96
C ILE A 45 -3.56 -8.63 -6.19
N ALA A 46 -4.45 -9.46 -6.73
CA ALA A 46 -4.77 -10.77 -6.16
C ALA A 46 -3.60 -11.75 -6.35
N ARG A 47 -3.22 -12.49 -5.30
CA ARG A 47 -2.16 -13.52 -5.35
C ARG A 47 -2.53 -14.77 -4.56
N HIS A 48 -1.94 -15.89 -4.94
CA HIS A 48 -1.91 -17.10 -4.12
C HIS A 48 -1.12 -16.80 -2.84
N GLY A 49 -1.81 -16.59 -1.72
CA GLY A 49 -1.21 -16.30 -0.42
C GLY A 49 -1.57 -14.96 0.23
N GLY A 50 -2.43 -14.15 -0.42
CA GLY A 50 -2.98 -12.91 0.14
C GLY A 50 -3.03 -11.76 -0.86
N GLU A 51 -3.74 -10.69 -0.52
CA GLU A 51 -3.86 -9.49 -1.36
C GLU A 51 -2.66 -8.55 -1.19
N ALA A 52 -2.18 -8.01 -2.31
CA ALA A 52 -1.19 -6.95 -2.35
C ALA A 52 -1.80 -5.69 -2.99
N PHE A 53 -1.34 -4.52 -2.56
CA PHE A 53 -1.92 -3.23 -2.94
C PHE A 53 -0.84 -2.34 -3.53
N ALA A 54 -1.08 -1.82 -4.73
CA ALA A 54 -0.23 -0.81 -5.33
C ALA A 54 -0.62 0.56 -4.77
N VAL A 55 0.35 1.27 -4.22
CA VAL A 55 0.19 2.59 -3.62
C VAL A 55 1.02 3.59 -4.43
N LEU A 56 0.34 4.64 -4.89
CA LEU A 56 0.95 5.80 -5.52
C LEU A 56 1.35 6.82 -4.45
N HIS A 57 2.64 7.10 -4.35
CA HIS A 57 3.19 8.11 -3.46
C HIS A 57 3.16 9.50 -4.10
N ASN A 58 3.34 10.55 -3.28
CA ASN A 58 3.29 11.94 -3.72
C ASN A 58 4.35 12.30 -4.78
N ASP A 59 5.48 11.60 -4.78
CA ASP A 59 6.55 11.77 -5.77
C ASP A 59 6.28 11.02 -7.09
N LYS A 60 5.05 10.51 -7.27
CA LYS A 60 4.60 9.69 -8.40
C LYS A 60 5.26 8.33 -8.49
N SER A 61 6.04 7.92 -7.49
CA SER A 61 6.56 6.56 -7.42
C SER A 61 5.46 5.59 -6.98
N ILE A 62 5.52 4.36 -7.48
CA ILE A 62 4.56 3.30 -7.16
C ILE A 62 5.30 2.18 -6.45
N ALA A 63 4.79 1.82 -5.29
CA ALA A 63 5.26 0.71 -4.48
C ALA A 63 4.11 -0.25 -4.17
N VAL A 64 4.44 -1.49 -3.84
CA VAL A 64 3.48 -2.53 -3.49
C VAL A 64 3.62 -2.88 -2.02
N TYR A 65 2.50 -2.97 -1.33
CA TYR A 65 2.41 -3.25 0.10
C TYR A 65 1.31 -4.29 0.40
N SER A 66 1.42 -4.96 1.54
CA SER A 66 0.34 -5.75 2.14
C SER A 66 -0.58 -4.85 2.96
N HIS A 67 -1.84 -5.24 3.14
CA HIS A 67 -2.78 -4.56 4.03
C HIS A 67 -2.30 -4.46 5.49
N THR A 68 -1.30 -5.25 5.88
CA THR A 68 -0.69 -5.20 7.22
C THR A 68 0.41 -4.15 7.37
N GLU A 69 0.80 -3.50 6.29
CA GLU A 69 1.96 -2.59 6.24
C GLU A 69 1.56 -1.10 6.21
N PHE A 70 0.26 -0.83 6.12
CA PHE A 70 -0.26 0.52 6.08
C PHE A 70 -1.57 0.64 6.85
N GLU A 71 -1.91 1.87 7.19
CA GLU A 71 -3.14 2.21 7.89
C GLU A 71 -3.94 3.26 7.12
N PRO A 72 -5.28 3.27 7.26
CA PRO A 72 -6.12 4.32 6.73
C PRO A 72 -5.68 5.68 7.27
N ILE A 73 -5.51 6.66 6.40
CA ILE A 73 -5.61 8.05 6.82
C ILE A 73 -7.08 8.38 6.73
N ALA A 74 -7.75 8.45 7.89
CA ALA A 74 -9.12 8.94 7.94
C ALA A 74 -9.16 10.27 7.19
N LYS A 75 -9.85 10.31 6.05
CA LYS A 75 -10.31 11.59 5.52
C LYS A 75 -11.27 12.09 6.58
N GLU A 76 -10.89 13.16 7.29
CA GLU A 76 -11.86 14.00 7.98
C GLU A 76 -12.99 14.25 6.97
N GLN A 77 -14.12 13.57 7.17
CA GLN A 77 -15.34 13.93 6.48
C GLN A 77 -15.70 15.29 7.07
N LYS A 78 -15.27 16.36 6.41
CA LYS A 78 -15.81 17.69 6.67
C LYS A 78 -17.30 17.60 6.32
N LYS A 79 -18.08 17.55 7.39
CA LYS A 79 -19.53 17.57 7.44
C LYS A 79 -20.07 18.93 6.99
#